data_AF-A0A918WKL2-F1
#
_entry.id   AF-A0A918WKL2-F1
#
_cell.length_a   1.000
_cell.length_b   1.000
_cell.length_c   1.000
_cell.angle_alpha   90.00
_cell.angle_beta   90.00
_cell.angle_gamma   90.00
#
_symmetry.space_group_name_H-M   'P 1'
#
loop_
_entity.id
_entity.type
_entity.pdbx_description
1 polymer ?
#
loop_
_entity_poly.entity_id
_entity_poly.type
_entity_poly.pdbx_seq_one_letter_code
_entity_poly.pdbx_strand_id
1 'polypeptide(L)'
;MVTPAPPHHGIAVTADHPGPSRRAVVVTTALAGIGLGAARAAAADGEAVLRSDALDVRVDTTFPRILTYTHRTTGAVLHAQDEPVTSLLVDGTAHTPTVTTTLAADHASYTLRLNGGTRIDVEIRVHHWRIDWRVTRIADTPTLRIGTLRIPGLAFLSVRSTQPGAALLAARIHLDATKDGDTLVRPTATTPPDSAPTGCAYAVVSTDRLAAAIETNTVHDRPDATTSWENGRFRRQTLTRAHHTEARLTCGEWTHRAAGAPPSATDPLPHVTVILTGDRNGDGTVDWQDAAIAMRDIMTAPPGADEQHLRVVPHIAFNFASQATNPFLTTLDHIKRIHLATDGLRQFTLLKGYQSEGHDSAHPDYGGHYNTRAGGLDDLNTLLRHGKRWNSDFAVHVNTTESYPVAHAFSETLVDKNDRQWDWLDQSYRIDARRDLLSGDIARRFWQLREETDPALDILYLDVFRESGWNSDALQRILHAQGWKITSEWGHGLERSSLWSHWATETDYGPDTSRGINSRLIRFIRHHQKDVFADKWPLLGTAKLGTFEGWRGKTDWTSFHRQLWTENLPAKYL
;
A
#
# COMPACT_ATOMS: atom_id res chain seq x y z
N MET A 1 28.22 25.09 -2.40
CA MET A 1 28.92 25.33 -3.68
C MET A 1 27.95 24.90 -4.76
N VAL A 2 27.40 25.87 -5.48
CA VAL A 2 26.26 25.70 -6.39
C VAL A 2 26.77 25.17 -7.73
N THR A 3 26.23 24.04 -8.19
CA THR A 3 26.45 23.52 -9.55
C THR A 3 25.14 23.62 -10.36
N PRO A 4 25.19 24.04 -11.64
CA PRO A 4 24.02 24.42 -12.41
C PRO A 4 23.49 23.27 -13.30
N ALA A 5 22.18 23.32 -13.58
CA ALA A 5 21.46 22.45 -14.50
C ALA A 5 21.74 22.79 -15.98
N PRO A 6 21.66 21.81 -16.92
CA PRO A 6 21.82 22.05 -18.35
C PRO A 6 20.50 22.46 -19.05
N PRO A 7 20.56 23.11 -20.24
CA PRO A 7 19.41 23.74 -20.88
C PRO A 7 18.60 22.81 -21.78
N HIS A 8 17.28 23.01 -21.77
CA HIS A 8 16.32 22.42 -22.70
C HIS A 8 16.36 23.12 -24.07
N HIS A 9 16.59 22.37 -25.14
CA HIS A 9 16.33 22.79 -26.51
C HIS A 9 14.92 22.39 -26.94
N GLY A 10 14.05 23.37 -27.16
CA GLY A 10 12.75 23.20 -27.80
C GLY A 10 12.90 23.22 -29.32
N ILE A 11 12.33 22.21 -29.99
CA ILE A 11 12.13 22.19 -31.44
C ILE A 11 10.63 22.39 -31.67
N ALA A 12 10.29 23.51 -32.31
CA ALA A 12 8.97 23.79 -32.83
C ALA A 12 8.76 23.02 -34.14
N VAL A 13 7.64 22.29 -34.24
CA VAL A 13 7.12 21.79 -35.51
C VAL A 13 5.67 22.24 -35.62
N THR A 14 5.45 23.17 -36.53
CA THR A 14 4.14 23.59 -37.02
C THR A 14 3.65 22.62 -38.08
N ALA A 15 2.43 22.11 -37.95
CA ALA A 15 1.65 21.61 -39.07
C ALA A 15 0.18 21.96 -38.83
N ASP A 16 -0.33 22.84 -39.70
CA ASP A 16 -1.68 23.34 -39.75
C ASP A 16 -2.43 22.58 -40.85
N HIS A 17 -3.63 22.04 -40.57
CA HIS A 17 -4.82 22.08 -41.44
C HIS A 17 -5.99 21.20 -40.96
N PRO A 18 -7.26 21.54 -41.36
CA PRO A 18 -8.40 21.55 -40.45
C PRO A 18 -9.48 20.49 -40.72
N GLY A 19 -10.34 20.24 -39.73
CA GLY A 19 -11.55 19.38 -39.82
C GLY A 19 -12.61 19.77 -38.78
N PRO A 20 -13.90 19.46 -39.00
CA PRO A 20 -14.96 20.47 -38.95
C PRO A 20 -15.62 20.72 -37.59
N SER A 21 -15.97 21.99 -37.38
CA SER A 21 -16.76 22.54 -36.28
C SER A 21 -18.18 21.97 -36.22
N ARG A 22 -18.58 21.40 -35.09
CA ARG A 22 -20.00 21.15 -34.78
C ARG A 22 -20.62 22.41 -34.19
N ARG A 23 -21.63 22.92 -34.90
CA ARG A 23 -22.47 24.06 -34.55
C ARG A 23 -23.17 23.84 -33.21
N ALA A 24 -23.00 24.79 -32.29
CA ALA A 24 -23.85 24.96 -31.13
C ALA A 24 -25.24 25.43 -31.60
N VAL A 25 -26.28 24.68 -31.23
CA VAL A 25 -27.66 25.16 -31.28
C VAL A 25 -28.01 25.58 -29.86
N VAL A 26 -28.08 26.89 -29.63
CA VAL A 26 -28.61 27.48 -28.41
C VAL A 26 -30.13 27.54 -28.55
N VAL A 27 -30.84 26.69 -27.80
CA VAL A 27 -32.28 26.87 -27.57
C VAL A 27 -32.43 27.54 -26.21
N THR A 28 -32.76 28.82 -26.22
CA THR A 28 -33.16 29.60 -25.05
C THR A 28 -34.63 29.30 -24.73
N THR A 29 -34.87 28.40 -23.79
CA THR A 29 -36.16 28.28 -23.10
C THR A 29 -36.04 28.90 -21.71
N ALA A 30 -36.64 30.07 -21.55
CA ALA A 30 -36.87 30.69 -20.25
C ALA A 30 -37.92 29.89 -19.47
N LEU A 31 -37.51 29.25 -18.38
CA LEU A 31 -38.41 28.69 -17.37
C LEU A 31 -38.17 29.46 -16.07
N ALA A 32 -39.18 30.26 -15.69
CA ALA A 32 -39.30 30.86 -14.38
C ALA A 32 -39.49 29.73 -13.35
N GLY A 33 -38.41 29.39 -12.63
CA GLY A 33 -38.41 28.41 -11.55
C GLY A 33 -38.49 29.10 -10.20
N ILE A 34 -39.60 28.85 -9.50
CA ILE A 34 -39.88 29.26 -8.13
C ILE A 34 -38.74 28.76 -7.22
N GLY A 35 -38.07 29.70 -6.53
CA GLY A 35 -36.99 29.40 -5.60
C GLY A 35 -37.51 28.66 -4.37
N LEU A 36 -37.40 27.33 -4.38
CA LEU A 36 -37.38 26.54 -3.16
C LEU A 36 -35.98 26.68 -2.54
N GLY A 37 -35.84 27.63 -1.63
CA GLY A 37 -34.64 27.76 -0.81
C GLY A 37 -34.44 26.46 -0.02
N ALA A 38 -33.39 25.71 -0.37
CA ALA A 38 -32.89 24.65 0.49
C ALA A 38 -32.53 25.28 1.84
N ALA A 39 -33.29 24.96 2.88
CA ALA A 39 -32.99 25.39 4.23
C ALA A 39 -31.61 24.81 4.62
N ARG A 40 -30.58 25.64 4.49
CA ARG A 40 -29.25 25.38 5.02
C ARG A 40 -29.42 25.32 6.54
N ALA A 41 -29.42 24.11 7.11
CA ALA A 41 -29.46 23.96 8.56
C ALA A 41 -28.31 24.78 9.16
N ALA A 42 -28.65 25.75 10.01
CA ALA A 42 -27.65 26.49 10.78
C ALA A 42 -26.86 25.50 11.63
N ALA A 43 -25.56 25.71 11.78
CA ALA A 43 -24.75 24.89 12.67
C ALA A 43 -25.31 24.99 14.10
N ALA A 44 -25.46 23.85 14.77
CA ALA A 44 -25.82 23.83 16.18
C ALA A 44 -24.66 24.39 17.04
N ASP A 45 -24.94 24.77 18.29
CA ASP A 45 -23.89 25.16 19.23
C ASP A 45 -22.83 24.05 19.32
N GLY A 46 -21.56 24.41 19.10
CA GLY A 46 -20.44 23.47 19.09
C GLY A 46 -20.10 22.85 17.73
N GLU A 47 -20.74 23.28 16.64
CA GLU A 47 -20.45 22.82 15.27
C GLU A 47 -20.02 23.98 14.34
N ALA A 48 -19.24 23.66 13.31
CA ALA A 48 -18.87 24.59 12.25
C ALA A 48 -18.94 23.91 10.87
N VAL A 49 -18.99 24.72 9.80
CA VAL A 49 -19.01 24.23 8.42
C VAL A 49 -17.80 24.76 7.65
N LEU A 50 -16.94 23.83 7.24
CA LEU A 50 -15.83 24.06 6.31
C LEU A 50 -16.34 23.91 4.87
N ARG A 51 -15.81 24.68 3.92
CA ARG A 51 -16.35 24.73 2.55
C ARG A 51 -15.26 24.67 1.50
N SER A 52 -15.53 23.90 0.45
CA SER A 52 -14.88 23.99 -0.86
C SER A 52 -15.90 24.41 -1.93
N ASP A 53 -15.49 24.45 -3.18
CA ASP A 53 -16.38 24.60 -4.33
C ASP A 53 -17.38 23.43 -4.45
N ALA A 54 -16.99 22.20 -4.09
CA ALA A 54 -17.83 21.01 -4.20
C ALA A 54 -18.58 20.62 -2.91
N LEU A 55 -17.98 20.84 -1.73
CA LEU A 55 -18.46 20.26 -0.46
C LEU A 55 -18.69 21.32 0.64
N ASP A 56 -19.76 21.13 1.41
CA ASP A 56 -19.93 21.68 2.75
C ASP A 56 -19.63 20.52 3.75
N VAL A 57 -18.62 20.67 4.61
CA VAL A 57 -18.18 19.66 5.59
C VAL A 57 -18.42 20.17 7.00
N ARG A 58 -19.26 19.45 7.75
CA ARG A 58 -19.62 19.82 9.12
C ARG A 58 -18.67 19.17 10.11
N VAL A 59 -18.09 19.97 11.00
CA VAL A 59 -17.10 19.57 12.00
C VAL A 59 -17.54 20.00 13.39
N ASP A 60 -17.08 19.28 14.42
CA ASP A 60 -17.24 19.68 15.81
C ASP A 60 -16.15 20.71 16.17
N THR A 61 -16.47 21.70 17.00
CA THR A 61 -15.53 22.72 17.49
C THR A 61 -14.85 22.33 18.82
N THR A 62 -15.30 21.27 19.47
CA THR A 62 -14.82 20.75 20.75
C THR A 62 -13.91 19.53 20.61
N PHE A 63 -13.87 18.91 19.44
CA PHE A 63 -12.97 17.80 19.11
C PHE A 63 -12.76 17.74 17.58
N PRO A 64 -11.60 17.31 17.05
CA PRO A 64 -11.36 17.19 15.61
C PRO A 64 -12.11 16.01 14.98
N ARG A 65 -13.45 16.03 15.00
CA ARG A 65 -14.32 15.06 14.33
C ARG A 65 -15.14 15.70 13.22
N ILE A 66 -15.36 14.92 12.16
CA ILE A 66 -16.23 15.28 11.05
C ILE A 66 -17.58 14.61 11.30
N LEU A 67 -18.67 15.34 11.11
CA LEU A 67 -20.03 14.83 11.30
C LEU A 67 -20.65 14.41 9.97
N THR A 68 -20.58 15.27 8.96
CA THR A 68 -21.22 15.07 7.65
C THR A 68 -20.46 15.73 6.52
N TYR A 69 -20.56 15.15 5.33
CA TYR A 69 -20.12 15.71 4.06
C TYR A 69 -21.35 15.95 3.18
N THR A 70 -21.56 17.17 2.71
CA THR A 70 -22.71 17.53 1.87
C THR A 70 -22.22 18.04 0.53
N HIS A 71 -22.64 17.40 -0.56
CA HIS A 71 -22.38 17.90 -1.91
C HIS A 71 -23.22 19.15 -2.17
N ARG A 72 -22.56 20.26 -2.49
CA ARG A 72 -23.19 21.59 -2.56
C ARG A 72 -24.23 21.71 -3.66
N THR A 73 -24.03 21.02 -4.78
CA THR A 73 -24.93 21.13 -5.93
C THR A 73 -26.18 20.26 -5.77
N THR A 74 -26.04 19.04 -5.26
CA THR A 74 -27.17 18.10 -5.17
C THR A 74 -27.82 18.02 -3.80
N GLY A 75 -27.17 18.56 -2.77
CA GLY A 75 -27.58 18.41 -1.37
C GLY A 75 -27.43 17.00 -0.82
N ALA A 76 -26.82 16.07 -1.58
CA ALA A 76 -26.60 14.71 -1.13
C ALA A 76 -25.61 14.67 0.04
N VAL A 77 -25.83 13.77 0.99
CA VAL A 77 -25.08 13.70 2.25
C VAL A 77 -24.45 12.32 2.42
N LEU A 78 -23.19 12.30 2.86
CA LEU A 78 -22.54 11.16 3.50
C LEU A 78 -22.23 11.51 4.96
N HIS A 79 -22.21 10.50 5.83
CA HIS A 79 -22.00 10.67 7.25
C HIS A 79 -20.59 10.26 7.67
N ALA A 80 -20.17 10.70 8.85
CA ALA A 80 -18.91 10.32 9.49
C ALA A 80 -19.18 9.92 10.96
N GLN A 81 -18.93 10.81 11.93
CA GLN A 81 -19.11 10.51 13.36
C GLN A 81 -20.06 11.49 14.03
N ASP A 82 -21.29 11.06 14.33
CA ASP A 82 -22.31 11.90 14.96
C ASP A 82 -22.31 11.85 16.49
N GLU A 83 -21.95 10.72 17.11
CA GLU A 83 -21.80 10.62 18.57
C GLU A 83 -20.53 11.34 19.05
N PRO A 84 -20.56 12.06 20.19
CA PRO A 84 -19.39 12.75 20.74
C PRO A 84 -18.16 11.87 20.89
N VAL A 85 -17.00 12.39 20.47
CA VAL A 85 -15.68 11.81 20.74
C VAL A 85 -14.96 12.79 21.65
N THR A 86 -14.58 12.35 22.84
CA THR A 86 -14.01 13.24 23.88
C THR A 86 -12.65 12.77 24.39
N SER A 87 -12.16 11.62 23.93
CA SER A 87 -10.92 11.01 24.41
C SER A 87 -10.09 10.41 23.28
N LEU A 88 -8.82 10.22 23.58
CA LEU A 88 -7.85 9.50 22.76
C LEU A 88 -7.05 8.55 23.65
N LEU A 89 -6.38 7.58 23.04
CA LEU A 89 -5.46 6.67 23.69
C LEU A 89 -4.02 7.05 23.31
N VAL A 90 -3.15 7.20 24.32
CA VAL A 90 -1.70 7.26 24.17
C VAL A 90 -1.13 6.00 24.79
N ASP A 91 -0.40 5.19 24.02
CA ASP A 91 0.17 3.92 24.50
C ASP A 91 -0.88 3.02 25.19
N GLY A 92 -2.09 3.00 24.63
CA GLY A 92 -3.25 2.27 25.17
C GLY A 92 -3.96 2.93 26.37
N THR A 93 -3.41 4.00 26.94
CA THR A 93 -3.98 4.71 28.10
C THR A 93 -4.90 5.84 27.66
N ALA A 94 -6.09 5.93 28.23
CA ALA A 94 -7.07 6.94 27.88
C ALA A 94 -6.73 8.32 28.45
N HIS A 95 -6.87 9.35 27.61
CA HIS A 95 -6.73 10.75 27.98
C HIS A 95 -7.88 11.59 27.40
N THR A 96 -8.35 12.55 28.19
CA THR A 96 -9.32 13.56 27.78
C THR A 96 -8.59 14.88 27.57
N PRO A 97 -8.35 15.32 26.32
CA PRO A 97 -7.66 16.57 26.06
C PRO A 97 -8.52 17.78 26.40
N THR A 98 -7.89 18.87 26.82
CA THR A 98 -8.49 20.21 26.67
C THR A 98 -8.30 20.66 25.23
N VAL A 99 -9.39 21.01 24.54
CA VAL A 99 -9.36 21.35 23.12
C VAL A 99 -9.65 22.83 22.91
N THR A 100 -8.82 23.47 22.08
CA THR A 100 -9.09 24.81 21.54
C THR A 100 -9.10 24.74 20.02
N THR A 101 -10.03 25.47 19.39
CA THR A 101 -10.24 25.40 17.94
C THR A 101 -10.17 26.79 17.32
N THR A 102 -9.50 26.90 16.18
CA THR A 102 -9.50 28.09 15.31
C THR A 102 -10.15 27.71 13.98
N LEU A 103 -11.09 28.53 13.52
CA LEU A 103 -11.86 28.26 12.32
C LEU A 103 -11.45 29.20 11.19
N ALA A 104 -11.43 28.64 9.98
CA ALA A 104 -11.38 29.35 8.72
C ALA A 104 -12.46 28.82 7.78
N ALA A 105 -12.54 29.37 6.56
CA ALA A 105 -13.57 28.99 5.61
C ALA A 105 -13.44 27.54 5.11
N ASP A 106 -12.22 27.09 4.84
CA ASP A 106 -11.89 25.79 4.24
C ASP A 106 -11.18 24.83 5.21
N HIS A 107 -10.84 25.28 6.41
CA HIS A 107 -10.14 24.47 7.41
C HIS A 107 -10.48 24.83 8.86
N ALA A 108 -10.26 23.88 9.76
CA ALA A 108 -10.28 24.05 11.21
C ALA A 108 -8.98 23.50 11.82
N SER A 109 -8.37 24.27 12.71
CA SER A 109 -7.17 23.88 13.46
C SER A 109 -7.51 23.66 14.93
N TYR A 110 -7.10 22.51 15.46
CA TYR A 110 -7.37 22.07 16.82
C TYR A 110 -6.05 21.91 17.57
N THR A 111 -6.02 22.38 18.81
CA THR A 111 -4.93 22.09 19.75
C THR A 111 -5.48 21.26 20.90
N LEU A 112 -5.01 20.03 21.00
CA LEU A 112 -5.35 19.07 22.05
C LEU A 112 -4.24 19.09 23.10
N ARG A 113 -4.55 19.53 24.31
CA ARG A 113 -3.62 19.56 25.44
C ARG A 113 -3.93 18.43 26.41
N LEU A 114 -2.94 17.58 26.66
CA LEU A 114 -2.99 16.50 27.63
C LEU A 114 -2.33 16.95 28.95
N ASN A 115 -2.60 16.19 30.01
CA ASN A 115 -1.90 16.37 31.28
C ASN A 115 -0.38 16.20 31.10
N GLY A 116 0.42 16.91 31.89
CA GLY A 116 1.88 16.88 31.76
C GLY A 116 2.43 17.73 30.60
N GLY A 117 1.61 18.56 29.95
CA GLY A 117 2.04 19.54 28.95
C GLY A 117 2.16 19.00 27.52
N THR A 118 1.93 17.71 27.29
CA THR A 118 1.91 17.11 25.95
C THR A 118 0.81 17.73 25.10
N ARG A 119 1.17 18.08 23.86
CA ARG A 119 0.31 18.78 22.90
C ARG A 119 0.27 18.05 21.57
N ILE A 120 -0.93 17.90 21.02
CA ILE A 120 -1.17 17.37 19.67
C ILE A 120 -1.94 18.44 18.90
N ASP A 121 -1.41 18.88 17.77
CA ASP A 121 -2.12 19.80 16.86
C ASP A 121 -2.70 19.02 15.69
N VAL A 122 -3.97 19.28 15.36
CA VAL A 122 -4.71 18.61 14.29
C VAL A 122 -5.33 19.67 13.37
N GLU A 123 -5.29 19.43 12.05
CA GLU A 123 -6.02 20.22 11.05
C GLU A 123 -7.02 19.35 10.30
N ILE A 124 -8.23 19.87 10.09
CA ILE A 124 -9.19 19.36 9.11
C ILE A 124 -9.27 20.39 7.99
N ARG A 125 -8.97 19.99 6.75
CA ARG A 125 -9.00 20.87 5.58
C ARG A 125 -9.81 20.23 4.45
N VAL A 126 -10.57 21.05 3.74
CA VAL A 126 -11.43 20.64 2.62
C VAL A 126 -10.96 21.32 1.34
N HIS A 127 -10.74 20.52 0.30
CA HIS A 127 -10.36 21.01 -1.02
C HIS A 127 -11.10 20.22 -2.09
N HIS A 128 -11.99 20.88 -2.84
CA HIS A 128 -12.86 20.22 -3.81
C HIS A 128 -13.60 19.03 -3.19
N TRP A 129 -13.47 17.82 -3.75
CA TRP A 129 -14.03 16.57 -3.22
C TRP A 129 -13.21 15.90 -2.10
N ARG A 130 -12.04 16.44 -1.76
CA ARG A 130 -11.08 15.85 -0.84
C ARG A 130 -11.11 16.53 0.52
N ILE A 131 -10.96 15.73 1.57
CA ILE A 131 -10.82 16.16 2.96
C ILE A 131 -9.55 15.53 3.52
N ASP A 132 -8.71 16.36 4.13
CA ASP A 132 -7.52 15.95 4.85
C ASP A 132 -7.69 16.20 6.35
N TRP A 133 -7.54 15.14 7.14
CA TRP A 133 -7.39 15.19 8.59
C TRP A 133 -5.92 14.87 8.90
N ARG A 134 -5.20 15.82 9.50
CA ARG A 134 -3.75 15.74 9.68
C ARG A 134 -3.38 16.08 11.11
N VAL A 135 -2.63 15.22 11.79
CA VAL A 135 -1.82 15.68 12.91
C VAL A 135 -0.67 16.51 12.32
N THR A 136 -0.62 17.79 12.64
CA THR A 136 0.40 18.72 12.11
C THR A 136 1.58 18.87 13.05
N ARG A 137 1.41 18.51 14.33
CA ARG A 137 2.49 18.52 15.31
C ARG A 137 2.18 17.60 16.49
N ILE A 138 3.21 16.89 16.96
CA ILE A 138 3.25 16.26 18.28
C ILE A 138 4.39 16.91 19.07
N ALA A 139 4.06 17.49 20.21
CA ALA A 139 5.00 18.04 21.18
C ALA A 139 4.79 17.33 22.51
N ASP A 140 5.43 16.16 22.65
CA ASP A 140 5.35 15.33 23.85
C ASP A 140 6.40 15.76 24.91
N THR A 141 6.24 15.27 26.13
CA THR A 141 7.11 15.63 27.27
C THR A 141 7.69 14.39 27.94
N PRO A 142 8.78 14.48 28.73
CA PRO A 142 9.29 13.34 29.47
C PRO A 142 8.25 12.67 30.39
N THR A 143 7.26 13.43 30.85
CA THR A 143 6.16 12.91 31.70
C THR A 143 5.10 12.15 30.91
N LEU A 144 4.93 12.45 29.62
CA LEU A 144 4.01 11.75 28.73
C LEU A 144 4.57 11.78 27.31
N ARG A 145 5.40 10.78 27.00
CA ARG A 145 5.86 10.52 25.64
C ARG A 145 4.76 9.82 24.86
N ILE A 146 4.70 10.05 23.55
CA ILE A 146 3.75 9.36 22.68
C ILE A 146 4.50 8.30 21.89
N GLY A 147 4.27 7.03 22.23
CA GLY A 147 4.63 5.90 21.36
C GLY A 147 3.58 5.70 20.28
N THR A 148 2.36 5.37 20.70
CA THR A 148 1.21 5.16 19.82
C THR A 148 0.06 6.12 20.14
N LEU A 149 -0.71 6.45 19.11
CA LEU A 149 -1.92 7.28 19.19
C LEU A 149 -3.09 6.52 18.57
N ARG A 150 -4.23 6.50 19.25
CA ARG A 150 -5.49 5.97 18.71
C ARG A 150 -6.64 6.83 19.18
N ILE A 151 -7.65 7.02 18.33
CA ILE A 151 -8.89 7.75 18.71
C ILE A 151 -10.08 6.79 18.53
N PRO A 152 -10.40 5.97 19.55
CA PRO A 152 -11.48 5.00 19.45
C PRO A 152 -12.82 5.67 19.14
N GLY A 153 -13.58 5.09 18.22
CA GLY A 153 -14.90 5.60 17.84
C GLY A 153 -14.88 6.81 16.91
N LEU A 154 -13.72 7.37 16.56
CA LEU A 154 -13.64 8.42 15.53
C LEU A 154 -13.86 7.80 14.14
N ALA A 155 -15.12 7.80 13.69
CA ALA A 155 -15.47 7.39 12.34
C ALA A 155 -15.23 8.53 11.34
N PHE A 156 -14.64 8.19 10.21
CA PHE A 156 -14.41 9.13 9.11
C PHE A 156 -15.44 8.96 8.00
N LEU A 157 -16.06 7.79 7.90
CA LEU A 157 -17.10 7.47 6.94
C LEU A 157 -18.15 6.59 7.61
N SER A 158 -19.42 6.89 7.37
CA SER A 158 -20.53 6.02 7.72
C SER A 158 -21.69 6.15 6.73
N VAL A 159 -22.44 5.06 6.61
CA VAL A 159 -23.69 5.01 5.85
C VAL A 159 -24.80 4.42 6.72
N ARG A 160 -26.01 4.87 6.48
CA ARG A 160 -27.18 4.60 7.34
C ARG A 160 -28.24 3.85 6.56
N SER A 161 -29.02 3.04 7.27
CA SER A 161 -30.16 2.31 6.71
C SER A 161 -31.27 3.20 6.13
N THR A 162 -31.24 4.50 6.43
CA THR A 162 -32.17 5.51 5.92
C THR A 162 -31.69 6.16 4.63
N GLN A 163 -30.46 5.88 4.17
CA GLN A 163 -29.94 6.36 2.90
C GLN A 163 -30.20 5.32 1.80
N PRO A 164 -30.89 5.66 0.71
CA PRO A 164 -31.05 4.75 -0.42
C PRO A 164 -29.69 4.32 -0.99
N GLY A 165 -29.58 3.06 -1.41
CA GLY A 165 -28.34 2.50 -1.93
C GLY A 165 -27.19 2.35 -0.93
N ALA A 166 -27.39 2.64 0.36
CA ALA A 166 -26.34 2.58 1.38
C ALA A 166 -25.56 1.25 1.36
N ALA A 167 -24.24 1.37 1.22
CA ALA A 167 -23.33 0.24 1.24
C ALA A 167 -21.95 0.63 1.79
N LEU A 168 -21.34 -0.27 2.55
CA LEU A 168 -19.93 -0.26 2.94
C LEU A 168 -19.31 -1.55 2.41
N LEU A 169 -18.31 -1.43 1.53
CA LEU A 169 -17.51 -2.56 1.05
C LEU A 169 -16.14 -2.48 1.69
N ALA A 170 -15.78 -3.49 2.47
CA ALA A 170 -14.49 -3.58 3.16
C ALA A 170 -13.73 -4.83 2.70
N ALA A 171 -12.44 -4.70 2.42
CA ALA A 171 -11.56 -5.78 1.99
C ALA A 171 -10.49 -6.08 3.03
N ARG A 172 -10.35 -7.37 3.34
CA ARG A 172 -9.24 -7.96 4.09
C ARG A 172 -8.22 -8.55 3.13
N ILE A 173 -7.00 -8.73 3.61
CA ILE A 173 -6.03 -9.53 2.88
C ILE A 173 -6.41 -10.98 3.12
N HIS A 174 -6.71 -11.71 2.05
CA HIS A 174 -7.14 -13.09 2.13
C HIS A 174 -6.51 -13.89 1.01
N LEU A 175 -5.95 -15.06 1.32
CA LEU A 175 -5.17 -15.85 0.36
C LEU A 175 -5.81 -17.21 0.03
N ASP A 176 -6.77 -17.67 0.84
CA ASP A 176 -7.48 -18.91 0.55
C ASP A 176 -8.39 -18.73 -0.68
N ALA A 177 -8.18 -19.58 -1.67
CA ALA A 177 -8.79 -19.54 -3.00
C ALA A 177 -10.33 -19.67 -2.96
N THR A 178 -10.87 -20.33 -1.93
CA THR A 178 -12.30 -20.64 -1.82
C THR A 178 -13.11 -19.56 -1.11
N LYS A 179 -12.44 -18.61 -0.46
CA LYS A 179 -13.09 -17.54 0.30
C LYS A 179 -13.16 -16.24 -0.50
N ASP A 180 -13.55 -15.17 0.17
CA ASP A 180 -13.52 -13.80 -0.33
C ASP A 180 -13.01 -12.90 0.78
N GLY A 181 -12.01 -12.07 0.46
CA GLY A 181 -11.51 -11.04 1.36
C GLY A 181 -12.50 -9.88 1.51
N ASP A 182 -13.49 -9.76 0.61
CA ASP A 182 -14.45 -8.67 0.61
C ASP A 182 -15.67 -8.97 1.48
N THR A 183 -16.11 -7.97 2.25
CA THR A 183 -17.38 -7.96 2.95
C THR A 183 -18.19 -6.74 2.51
N LEU A 184 -19.36 -6.99 1.92
CA LEU A 184 -20.35 -5.96 1.61
C LEU A 184 -21.41 -5.87 2.70
N VAL A 185 -21.51 -4.72 3.34
CA VAL A 185 -22.56 -4.40 4.31
C VAL A 185 -23.56 -3.44 3.67
N ARG A 186 -24.83 -3.83 3.62
CA ARG A 186 -25.95 -2.96 3.22
C ARG A 186 -26.86 -2.77 4.43
N PRO A 187 -26.68 -1.70 5.23
CA PRO A 187 -27.43 -1.55 6.47
C PRO A 187 -28.93 -1.39 6.16
N THR A 188 -29.74 -2.17 6.85
CA THR A 188 -31.20 -2.04 6.92
C THR A 188 -31.62 -1.78 8.36
N ALA A 189 -32.86 -1.36 8.59
CA ALA A 189 -33.38 -1.16 9.95
C ALA A 189 -33.30 -2.43 10.83
N THR A 190 -33.21 -3.62 10.22
CA THR A 190 -33.13 -4.91 10.91
C THR A 190 -31.75 -5.57 10.84
N THR A 191 -30.76 -4.92 10.22
CA THR A 191 -29.38 -5.46 10.19
C THR A 191 -28.83 -5.51 11.62
N PRO A 192 -28.37 -6.68 12.10
CA PRO A 192 -27.86 -6.82 13.46
C PRO A 192 -26.56 -6.01 13.65
N PRO A 193 -26.32 -5.47 14.85
CA PRO A 193 -25.05 -4.83 15.16
C PRO A 193 -23.93 -5.88 15.22
N ASP A 194 -22.73 -5.49 14.80
CA ASP A 194 -21.54 -6.31 14.99
C ASP A 194 -21.17 -6.33 16.48
N SER A 195 -20.83 -7.52 17.01
CA SER A 195 -20.41 -7.67 18.41
C SER A 195 -19.09 -6.95 18.71
N ALA A 196 -18.23 -6.78 17.71
CA ALA A 196 -16.97 -6.05 17.79
C ALA A 196 -16.57 -5.45 16.43
N PRO A 197 -15.75 -4.38 16.41
CA PRO A 197 -15.18 -3.87 15.17
C PRO A 197 -14.32 -4.92 14.46
N THR A 198 -14.43 -5.00 13.15
CA THR A 198 -13.75 -5.97 12.28
C THR A 198 -12.70 -5.25 11.43
N GLY A 199 -11.44 -5.71 11.49
CA GLY A 199 -10.32 -5.13 10.73
C GLY A 199 -10.47 -5.25 9.20
N CYS A 200 -9.92 -4.31 8.44
CA CYS A 200 -9.82 -4.37 6.98
C CYS A 200 -8.63 -3.50 6.47
N ALA A 201 -8.08 -3.88 5.32
CA ALA A 201 -6.98 -3.15 4.66
C ALA A 201 -7.50 -1.99 3.81
N TYR A 202 -8.64 -2.17 3.16
CA TYR A 202 -9.28 -1.17 2.30
C TYR A 202 -10.78 -1.14 2.56
N ALA A 203 -11.39 0.02 2.42
CA ALA A 203 -12.84 0.13 2.47
C ALA A 203 -13.33 1.35 1.69
N VAL A 204 -14.54 1.23 1.16
CA VAL A 204 -15.28 2.29 0.47
C VAL A 204 -16.73 2.29 0.94
N VAL A 205 -17.38 3.45 0.86
CA VAL A 205 -18.81 3.58 1.16
C VAL A 205 -19.53 4.20 -0.03
N SER A 206 -20.82 3.92 -0.17
CA SER A 206 -21.68 4.51 -1.20
C SER A 206 -23.13 4.61 -0.74
N THR A 207 -23.84 5.53 -1.37
CA THR A 207 -25.30 5.62 -1.49
C THR A 207 -25.64 5.70 -2.97
N ASP A 208 -26.92 5.79 -3.32
CA ASP A 208 -27.36 6.04 -4.70
C ASP A 208 -26.99 7.43 -5.26
N ARG A 209 -26.35 8.29 -4.46
CA ARG A 209 -26.05 9.70 -4.81
C ARG A 209 -24.61 10.11 -4.58
N LEU A 210 -23.90 9.48 -3.65
CA LEU A 210 -22.52 9.79 -3.30
C LEU A 210 -21.77 8.53 -2.92
N ALA A 211 -20.51 8.46 -3.31
CA ALA A 211 -19.57 7.44 -2.86
C ALA A 211 -18.33 8.08 -2.26
N ALA A 212 -17.61 7.36 -1.41
CA ALA A 212 -16.37 7.85 -0.81
C ALA A 212 -15.36 6.74 -0.51
N ALA A 213 -14.09 7.12 -0.60
CA ALA A 213 -12.94 6.30 -0.24
C ALA A 213 -12.11 6.98 0.86
N ILE A 214 -11.27 6.19 1.53
CA ILE A 214 -10.42 6.62 2.63
C ILE A 214 -9.00 6.06 2.50
N GLU A 215 -8.00 6.83 2.94
CA GLU A 215 -6.59 6.46 3.04
C GLU A 215 -6.03 6.93 4.39
N THR A 216 -5.06 6.20 4.95
CA THR A 216 -4.39 6.54 6.22
C THR A 216 -3.02 5.85 6.34
N ASN A 217 -2.13 6.43 7.15
CA ASN A 217 -0.86 5.84 7.56
C ASN A 217 -0.89 5.18 8.95
N THR A 218 -2.05 4.71 9.41
CA THR A 218 -2.10 3.86 10.61
C THR A 218 -1.16 2.67 10.46
N VAL A 219 -0.46 2.37 11.53
CA VAL A 219 0.43 1.22 11.64
C VAL A 219 0.53 0.87 13.12
N HIS A 220 0.17 -0.37 13.45
CA HIS A 220 0.33 -0.89 14.80
C HIS A 220 1.81 -1.11 15.13
N ASP A 221 2.24 -0.70 16.32
CA ASP A 221 3.65 -0.90 16.71
C ASP A 221 3.95 -2.39 16.90
N ARG A 222 3.06 -3.08 17.63
CA ARG A 222 3.14 -4.52 17.91
C ARG A 222 1.83 -5.18 17.51
N PRO A 223 1.67 -5.59 16.24
CA PRO A 223 0.46 -6.25 15.78
C PRO A 223 0.32 -7.65 16.39
N ASP A 224 -0.92 -8.11 16.46
CA ASP A 224 -1.28 -9.49 16.80
C ASP A 224 -1.87 -10.20 15.56
N ALA A 225 -2.31 -11.45 15.73
CA ALA A 225 -2.91 -12.24 14.65
C ALA A 225 -4.17 -11.60 14.02
N THR A 226 -4.82 -10.65 14.69
CA THR A 226 -6.04 -9.97 14.19
C THR A 226 -5.72 -8.70 13.39
N THR A 227 -4.47 -8.25 13.42
CA THR A 227 -4.02 -6.97 12.86
C THR A 227 -2.80 -7.10 11.96
N SER A 228 -2.12 -8.25 11.94
CA SER A 228 -0.83 -8.44 11.26
C SER A 228 -0.90 -8.22 9.74
N TRP A 229 -1.90 -8.74 9.04
CA TRP A 229 -1.95 -8.64 7.57
C TRP A 229 -2.44 -7.28 7.06
N GLU A 230 -3.43 -6.70 7.74
CA GLU A 230 -3.97 -5.37 7.38
C GLU A 230 -3.23 -4.22 8.09
N ASN A 231 -2.16 -4.49 8.84
CA ASN A 231 -1.54 -3.55 9.80
C ASN A 231 -2.54 -2.86 10.75
N GLY A 232 -3.69 -3.50 11.00
CA GLY A 232 -4.82 -2.96 11.76
C GLY A 232 -5.37 -1.65 11.19
N ARG A 233 -5.22 -1.41 9.88
CA ARG A 233 -5.36 -0.09 9.25
C ARG A 233 -6.73 0.57 9.42
N PHE A 234 -7.78 -0.19 9.13
CA PHE A 234 -9.15 0.25 9.34
C PHE A 234 -9.96 -0.77 10.13
N ARG A 235 -11.04 -0.31 10.77
CA ARG A 235 -12.03 -1.16 11.42
C ARG A 235 -13.42 -0.75 10.99
N ARG A 236 -14.17 -1.70 10.40
CA ARG A 236 -15.61 -1.54 10.12
C ARG A 236 -16.45 -2.02 11.30
N GLN A 237 -17.61 -1.40 11.51
CA GLN A 237 -18.58 -1.88 12.49
C GLN A 237 -19.99 -1.47 12.11
N THR A 238 -20.94 -2.39 12.22
CA THR A 238 -22.38 -2.11 12.14
C THR A 238 -22.95 -1.89 13.54
N LEU A 239 -23.75 -0.85 13.72
CA LEU A 239 -24.33 -0.46 15.00
C LEU A 239 -25.80 -0.08 14.86
N THR A 240 -26.60 -0.47 15.86
CA THR A 240 -27.98 0.00 15.99
C THR A 240 -27.98 1.35 16.69
N ARG A 241 -28.61 2.35 16.07
CA ARG A 241 -28.86 3.68 16.65
C ARG A 241 -30.36 3.85 16.90
N ALA A 242 -30.72 4.89 17.65
CA ALA A 242 -32.11 5.17 18.02
C ALA A 242 -33.07 5.24 16.81
N HIS A 243 -32.60 5.73 15.66
CA HIS A 243 -33.44 5.99 14.48
C HIS A 243 -32.97 5.29 13.20
N HIS A 244 -31.83 4.58 13.23
CA HIS A 244 -31.26 3.94 12.04
C HIS A 244 -30.24 2.88 12.46
N THR A 245 -29.88 2.01 11.52
CA THR A 245 -28.66 1.20 11.61
C THR A 245 -27.56 1.89 10.84
N GLU A 246 -26.35 1.92 11.40
CA GLU A 246 -25.19 2.58 10.82
C GLU A 246 -24.07 1.55 10.56
N ALA A 247 -23.51 1.55 9.36
CA ALA A 247 -22.24 0.89 9.07
C ALA A 247 -21.15 1.97 9.00
N ARG A 248 -20.18 1.92 9.91
CA ARG A 248 -19.14 2.95 10.06
C ARG A 248 -17.74 2.41 9.87
N LEU A 249 -16.82 3.30 9.53
CA LEU A 249 -15.40 3.02 9.34
C LEU A 249 -14.53 3.93 10.21
N THR A 250 -13.70 3.30 11.02
CA THR A 250 -12.73 3.96 11.93
C THR A 250 -11.31 3.58 11.55
N CYS A 251 -10.34 4.40 11.94
CA CYS A 251 -8.92 4.10 11.75
C CYS A 251 -8.36 3.23 12.89
N GLY A 252 -7.27 2.53 12.58
CA GLY A 252 -6.42 1.83 13.53
C GLY A 252 -5.59 2.74 14.44
N GLU A 253 -4.55 2.16 15.01
CA GLU A 253 -3.53 2.88 15.75
C GLU A 253 -2.49 3.51 14.81
N TRP A 254 -1.96 4.67 15.17
CA TRP A 254 -0.77 5.24 14.56
C TRP A 254 0.42 5.08 15.51
N THR A 255 1.54 4.56 15.01
CA THR A 255 2.82 4.58 15.73
C THR A 255 3.54 5.87 15.41
N HIS A 256 3.79 6.71 16.42
CA HIS A 256 4.63 7.90 16.33
C HIS A 256 6.07 7.62 16.77
N ARG A 257 6.25 6.75 17.77
CA ARG A 257 7.55 6.26 18.23
C ARG A 257 7.43 4.79 18.57
N ALA A 258 8.11 3.95 17.80
CA ALA A 258 8.18 2.52 18.05
C ALA A 258 8.77 2.17 19.43
N ALA A 259 8.30 1.07 20.02
CA ALA A 259 8.89 0.56 21.24
C ALA A 259 10.39 0.24 21.05
N GLY A 260 11.22 0.79 21.95
CA GLY A 260 12.68 0.66 21.89
C GLY A 260 13.40 1.75 21.08
N ALA A 261 12.66 2.57 20.33
CA ALA A 261 13.26 3.69 19.59
C ALA A 261 13.73 4.82 20.54
N PRO A 262 14.84 5.50 20.23
CA PRO A 262 15.28 6.66 21.00
C PRO A 262 14.26 7.81 20.87
N PRO A 263 14.18 8.75 21.86
CA PRO A 263 13.17 9.82 21.85
C PRO A 263 13.15 10.70 20.60
N SER A 264 14.29 10.83 19.90
CA SER A 264 14.42 11.61 18.66
C SER A 264 13.95 10.87 17.40
N ALA A 265 13.84 9.54 17.43
CA ALA A 265 13.40 8.75 16.29
C ALA A 265 11.87 8.67 16.30
N THR A 266 11.23 9.38 15.38
CA THR A 266 9.78 9.41 15.24
C THR A 266 9.36 9.14 13.80
N ASP A 267 8.15 8.60 13.65
CA ASP A 267 7.54 8.23 12.39
C ASP A 267 6.67 9.35 11.81
N PRO A 268 6.31 9.26 10.51
CA PRO A 268 5.45 10.23 9.85
C PRO A 268 4.17 10.50 10.64
N LEU A 269 3.82 11.78 10.77
CA LEU A 269 2.66 12.20 11.58
C LEU A 269 1.35 11.55 11.09
N PRO A 270 0.43 11.22 12.02
CA PRO A 270 -0.86 10.63 11.70
C PRO A 270 -1.66 11.43 10.67
N HIS A 271 -2.29 10.73 9.73
CA HIS A 271 -3.22 11.35 8.80
C HIS A 271 -4.34 10.43 8.35
N VAL A 272 -5.44 11.05 7.92
CA VAL A 272 -6.52 10.42 7.18
C VAL A 272 -6.90 11.32 6.01
N THR A 273 -7.10 10.74 4.84
CA THR A 273 -7.62 11.45 3.68
C THR A 273 -8.89 10.77 3.22
N VAL A 274 -9.95 11.54 3.04
CA VAL A 274 -11.23 11.10 2.50
C VAL A 274 -11.43 11.78 1.15
N ILE A 275 -11.93 11.04 0.16
CA ILE A 275 -12.34 11.59 -1.13
C ILE A 275 -13.76 11.13 -1.44
N LEU A 276 -14.63 12.10 -1.75
CA LEU A 276 -16.00 11.86 -2.20
C LEU A 276 -16.07 11.86 -3.73
N THR A 277 -17.13 11.28 -4.27
CA THR A 277 -17.44 11.31 -5.70
C THR A 277 -18.94 11.11 -5.93
N GLY A 278 -19.43 11.54 -7.09
CA GLY A 278 -20.66 11.02 -7.68
C GLY A 278 -20.35 9.87 -8.64
N ASP A 279 -21.15 9.72 -9.69
CA ASP A 279 -20.87 8.81 -10.81
C ASP A 279 -19.55 9.21 -11.47
N ARG A 280 -18.60 8.28 -11.49
CA ARG A 280 -17.24 8.47 -11.95
C ARG A 280 -16.88 7.57 -13.14
N ASN A 281 -17.65 6.52 -13.38
CA ASN A 281 -17.45 5.61 -14.51
C ASN A 281 -18.42 5.88 -15.69
N GLY A 282 -19.40 6.76 -15.50
CA GLY A 282 -20.38 7.17 -16.52
C GLY A 282 -21.50 6.16 -16.77
N ASP A 283 -21.76 5.24 -15.84
CA ASP A 283 -22.81 4.23 -15.97
C ASP A 283 -24.19 4.68 -15.47
N GLY A 284 -24.29 5.91 -14.92
CA GLY A 284 -25.52 6.49 -14.41
C GLY A 284 -25.90 6.01 -13.01
N THR A 285 -25.06 5.22 -12.36
CA THR A 285 -25.21 4.77 -10.97
C THR A 285 -24.09 5.32 -10.09
N VAL A 286 -24.33 5.34 -8.78
CA VAL A 286 -23.28 5.66 -7.80
C VAL A 286 -23.14 4.46 -6.88
N ASP A 287 -21.98 3.80 -6.91
CA ASP A 287 -21.72 2.61 -6.12
C ASP A 287 -20.27 2.54 -5.59
N TRP A 288 -19.87 1.36 -5.11
CA TRP A 288 -18.54 1.14 -4.56
C TRP A 288 -17.42 1.26 -5.62
N GLN A 289 -17.73 1.07 -6.91
CA GLN A 289 -16.78 1.18 -8.02
C GLN A 289 -16.38 2.64 -8.23
N ASP A 290 -17.32 3.58 -8.13
CA ASP A 290 -17.00 5.02 -8.21
C ASP A 290 -16.05 5.44 -7.10
N ALA A 291 -16.35 5.00 -5.86
CA ALA A 291 -15.45 5.21 -4.74
C ALA A 291 -14.10 4.53 -4.95
N ALA A 292 -14.06 3.32 -5.51
CA ALA A 292 -12.83 2.61 -5.82
C ALA A 292 -11.99 3.32 -6.90
N ILE A 293 -12.62 3.94 -7.90
CA ILE A 293 -11.95 4.79 -8.88
C ILE A 293 -11.40 6.06 -8.20
N ALA A 294 -12.21 6.73 -7.37
CA ALA A 294 -11.78 7.90 -6.61
C ALA A 294 -10.65 7.59 -5.60
N MET A 295 -10.64 6.39 -5.02
CA MET A 295 -9.57 5.93 -4.12
C MET A 295 -8.19 6.04 -4.77
N ARG A 296 -8.09 5.85 -6.09
CA ARG A 296 -6.82 5.94 -6.81
C ARG A 296 -6.18 7.34 -6.73
N ASP A 297 -6.96 8.39 -6.49
CA ASP A 297 -6.47 9.76 -6.36
C ASP A 297 -5.79 10.02 -5.01
N ILE A 298 -6.05 9.19 -4.00
CA ILE A 298 -5.55 9.39 -2.63
C ILE A 298 -4.66 8.24 -2.13
N MET A 299 -4.78 7.04 -2.71
CA MET A 299 -4.02 5.88 -2.27
C MET A 299 -2.52 6.02 -2.57
N THR A 300 -1.68 5.42 -1.73
CA THR A 300 -0.25 5.29 -2.04
C THR A 300 -0.04 4.29 -3.19
N ALA A 301 0.71 4.70 -4.21
CA ALA A 301 1.23 3.81 -5.24
C ALA A 301 2.63 3.29 -4.84
N PRO A 302 2.89 1.99 -4.96
CA PRO A 302 4.25 1.48 -4.75
C PRO A 302 5.19 2.01 -5.84
N PRO A 303 6.47 2.31 -5.51
CA PRO A 303 7.46 2.66 -6.53
C PRO A 303 7.54 1.57 -7.62
N GLY A 304 7.49 1.96 -8.90
CA GLY A 304 7.51 1.03 -10.04
C GLY A 304 6.16 0.42 -10.43
N ALA A 305 5.06 0.84 -9.79
CA ALA A 305 3.69 0.40 -10.11
C ALA A 305 3.26 0.75 -11.54
N ASP A 306 3.63 1.94 -12.00
CA ASP A 306 3.34 2.45 -13.34
C ASP A 306 4.00 1.61 -14.44
N GLU A 307 5.05 0.87 -14.12
CA GLU A 307 5.76 -0.01 -15.04
C GLU A 307 5.42 -1.49 -14.89
N GLN A 308 4.64 -1.89 -13.87
CA GLN A 308 4.43 -3.31 -13.56
C GLN A 308 3.74 -4.06 -14.70
N HIS A 309 2.82 -3.39 -15.40
CA HIS A 309 2.15 -3.92 -16.59
C HIS A 309 3.12 -4.22 -17.75
N LEU A 310 4.31 -3.60 -17.78
CA LEU A 310 5.30 -3.85 -18.82
C LEU A 310 6.09 -5.15 -18.59
N ARG A 311 6.20 -5.64 -17.34
CA ARG A 311 7.02 -6.81 -16.96
C ARG A 311 6.37 -8.14 -17.35
N VAL A 312 6.32 -8.44 -18.65
CA VAL A 312 5.64 -9.63 -19.21
C VAL A 312 6.40 -10.93 -18.94
N VAL A 313 7.73 -10.86 -18.79
CA VAL A 313 8.59 -12.05 -18.73
C VAL A 313 9.26 -12.18 -17.36
N PRO A 314 8.55 -12.60 -16.30
CA PRO A 314 9.18 -12.95 -15.03
C PRO A 314 9.89 -14.30 -15.12
N HIS A 315 11.16 -14.35 -14.69
CA HIS A 315 11.98 -15.56 -14.63
C HIS A 315 13.02 -15.53 -13.51
N ILE A 316 13.50 -16.70 -13.10
CA ILE A 316 14.47 -16.87 -12.00
C ILE A 316 15.71 -17.57 -12.53
N ALA A 317 16.85 -16.87 -12.52
CA ALA A 317 18.17 -17.45 -12.72
C ALA A 317 18.69 -18.00 -11.38
N PHE A 318 18.84 -19.32 -11.29
CA PHE A 318 19.05 -20.02 -10.03
C PHE A 318 20.49 -20.53 -9.85
N ASN A 319 21.14 -20.15 -8.76
CA ASN A 319 22.42 -20.70 -8.30
C ASN A 319 22.26 -21.31 -6.90
N PHE A 320 22.94 -22.42 -6.65
CA PHE A 320 22.82 -23.14 -5.37
C PHE A 320 24.07 -23.98 -5.08
N ALA A 321 24.42 -24.13 -3.79
CA ALA A 321 25.41 -25.08 -3.27
C ALA A 321 26.75 -25.15 -4.03
N SER A 322 27.36 -23.98 -4.25
CA SER A 322 28.67 -23.82 -4.91
C SER A 322 28.72 -24.24 -6.39
N GLN A 323 27.60 -24.66 -6.98
CA GLN A 323 27.61 -25.25 -8.33
C GLN A 323 27.75 -24.22 -9.46
N ALA A 324 27.41 -22.94 -9.19
CA ALA A 324 27.34 -21.89 -10.20
C ALA A 324 26.55 -22.34 -11.45
N THR A 325 25.34 -22.88 -11.24
CA THR A 325 24.47 -23.40 -12.30
C THR A 325 24.06 -22.38 -13.35
N ASN A 326 23.97 -21.09 -12.97
CA ASN A 326 23.74 -19.97 -13.87
C ASN A 326 24.71 -18.82 -13.55
N PRO A 327 25.97 -18.88 -14.01
CA PRO A 327 26.91 -17.76 -13.84
C PRO A 327 26.34 -16.47 -14.44
N PHE A 328 26.72 -15.31 -13.90
CA PHE A 328 26.06 -14.03 -14.25
C PHE A 328 26.13 -13.72 -15.75
N LEU A 329 27.24 -14.06 -16.42
CA LEU A 329 27.38 -13.85 -17.87
C LEU A 329 26.56 -14.83 -18.71
N THR A 330 26.27 -16.04 -18.21
CA THR A 330 25.33 -16.96 -18.85
C THR A 330 23.91 -16.40 -18.77
N THR A 331 23.52 -15.86 -17.62
CA THR A 331 22.22 -15.17 -17.45
C THR A 331 22.07 -14.01 -18.44
N LEU A 332 23.16 -13.27 -18.75
CA LEU A 332 23.14 -12.21 -19.75
C LEU A 332 22.80 -12.74 -21.16
N ASP A 333 23.29 -13.93 -21.53
CA ASP A 333 22.96 -14.55 -22.80
C ASP A 333 21.51 -15.08 -22.82
N HIS A 334 21.00 -15.58 -21.70
CA HIS A 334 19.59 -15.92 -21.57
C HIS A 334 18.68 -14.70 -21.75
N ILE A 335 19.03 -13.55 -21.16
CA ILE A 335 18.30 -12.29 -21.34
C ILE A 335 18.23 -11.88 -22.82
N LYS A 336 19.34 -12.01 -23.56
CA LYS A 336 19.35 -11.74 -25.01
C LYS A 336 18.48 -12.74 -25.79
N ARG A 337 18.53 -14.02 -25.42
CA ARG A 337 17.71 -15.08 -26.02
C ARG A 337 16.22 -14.80 -25.83
N ILE A 338 15.82 -14.43 -24.61
CA ILE A 338 14.45 -14.04 -24.28
C ILE A 338 14.06 -12.82 -25.12
N HIS A 339 14.88 -11.77 -25.11
CA HIS A 339 14.61 -10.55 -25.88
C HIS A 339 14.34 -10.83 -27.36
N LEU A 340 15.18 -11.66 -28.01
CA LEU A 340 15.00 -12.04 -29.41
C LEU A 340 13.72 -12.88 -29.63
N ALA A 341 13.38 -13.76 -28.69
CA ALA A 341 12.22 -14.63 -28.80
C ALA A 341 10.89 -13.90 -28.53
N THR A 342 10.93 -12.78 -27.82
CA THR A 342 9.75 -12.00 -27.42
C THR A 342 9.62 -10.67 -28.15
N ASP A 343 10.49 -10.38 -29.12
CA ASP A 343 10.56 -9.07 -29.78
C ASP A 343 10.70 -7.92 -28.76
N GLY A 344 11.49 -8.15 -27.72
CA GLY A 344 11.85 -7.14 -26.73
C GLY A 344 10.81 -6.86 -25.64
N LEU A 345 9.86 -7.77 -25.38
CA LEU A 345 9.01 -7.67 -24.18
C LEU A 345 9.86 -7.53 -22.91
N ARG A 346 9.44 -6.65 -21.99
CA ARG A 346 10.22 -6.34 -20.78
C ARG A 346 10.22 -7.53 -19.82
N GLN A 347 11.40 -7.82 -19.29
CA GLN A 347 11.72 -8.95 -18.45
C GLN A 347 11.80 -8.52 -16.99
N PHE A 348 11.49 -9.45 -16.09
CA PHE A 348 11.76 -9.36 -14.66
C PHE A 348 12.69 -10.53 -14.29
N THR A 349 13.98 -10.24 -14.21
CA THR A 349 15.03 -11.23 -13.97
C THR A 349 15.38 -11.27 -12.48
N LEU A 350 14.91 -12.30 -11.79
CA LEU A 350 15.22 -12.53 -10.37
C LEU A 350 16.46 -13.41 -10.21
N LEU A 351 17.53 -12.82 -9.71
CA LEU A 351 18.80 -13.48 -9.39
C LEU A 351 18.70 -14.18 -8.02
N LYS A 352 18.31 -15.45 -8.03
CA LYS A 352 18.20 -16.27 -6.82
C LYS A 352 19.50 -17.04 -6.60
N GLY A 353 20.21 -16.68 -5.54
CA GLY A 353 21.55 -17.20 -5.25
C GLY A 353 22.70 -16.34 -5.79
N TYR A 354 22.51 -15.02 -5.86
CA TYR A 354 23.57 -14.08 -6.25
C TYR A 354 24.68 -13.93 -5.19
N GLN A 355 24.45 -14.40 -3.96
CA GLN A 355 25.36 -14.31 -2.82
C GLN A 355 26.12 -15.61 -2.62
N SER A 356 27.35 -15.50 -2.08
CA SER A 356 28.13 -16.58 -1.49
C SER A 356 28.10 -17.88 -2.31
N GLU A 357 27.65 -18.99 -1.73
CA GLU A 357 27.56 -20.30 -2.39
C GLU A 357 26.28 -20.50 -3.22
N GLY A 358 25.36 -19.52 -3.26
CA GLY A 358 24.08 -19.61 -3.96
C GLY A 358 22.89 -19.27 -3.07
N HIS A 359 21.71 -19.76 -3.46
CA HIS A 359 20.47 -19.58 -2.71
C HIS A 359 20.59 -20.21 -1.32
N ASP A 360 19.96 -19.58 -0.32
CA ASP A 360 20.00 -19.99 1.08
C ASP A 360 21.42 -20.12 1.62
N SER A 361 22.30 -19.20 1.22
CA SER A 361 23.67 -19.07 1.72
C SER A 361 23.95 -17.61 2.09
N ALA A 362 24.57 -17.40 3.24
CA ALA A 362 25.05 -16.10 3.73
C ALA A 362 24.00 -14.98 3.88
N HIS A 363 22.71 -15.30 4.02
CA HIS A 363 21.75 -14.32 4.50
C HIS A 363 22.14 -13.82 5.91
N PRO A 364 22.07 -12.50 6.22
CA PRO A 364 21.58 -11.38 5.41
C PRO A 364 22.69 -10.45 4.85
N ASP A 365 23.80 -10.99 4.35
CA ASP A 365 24.89 -10.20 3.74
C ASP A 365 24.50 -9.69 2.34
N TYR A 366 23.55 -8.76 2.26
CA TYR A 366 22.99 -8.30 0.96
C TYR A 366 24.08 -7.74 0.04
N GLY A 367 24.96 -6.90 0.55
CA GLY A 367 26.20 -6.48 -0.13
C GLY A 367 27.42 -7.17 0.47
N GLY A 368 28.55 -7.08 -0.22
CA GLY A 368 29.86 -7.52 0.28
C GLY A 368 30.12 -9.03 0.26
N HIS A 369 29.15 -9.87 -0.09
CA HIS A 369 29.30 -11.34 -0.09
C HIS A 369 28.72 -11.98 -1.36
N TYR A 370 29.23 -11.58 -2.53
CA TYR A 370 28.76 -12.03 -3.84
C TYR A 370 29.23 -13.45 -4.18
N ASN A 371 28.49 -14.13 -5.07
CA ASN A 371 28.83 -15.47 -5.55
C ASN A 371 30.04 -15.43 -6.49
N THR A 372 31.23 -15.65 -5.94
CA THR A 372 32.51 -15.62 -6.68
C THR A 372 32.62 -16.74 -7.71
N ARG A 373 31.95 -17.88 -7.51
CA ARG A 373 31.94 -18.99 -8.48
C ARG A 373 31.05 -18.69 -9.69
N ALA A 374 30.03 -17.85 -9.51
CA ALA A 374 29.19 -17.33 -10.59
C ALA A 374 29.80 -16.10 -11.31
N GLY A 375 31.00 -15.67 -10.92
CA GLY A 375 31.72 -14.53 -11.51
C GLY A 375 31.91 -13.33 -10.57
N GLY A 376 31.33 -13.37 -9.37
CA GLY A 376 31.49 -12.30 -8.37
C GLY A 376 30.84 -10.97 -8.77
N LEU A 377 31.26 -9.90 -8.09
CA LEU A 377 30.67 -8.56 -8.27
C LEU A 377 30.91 -7.99 -9.67
N ASP A 378 32.07 -8.25 -10.27
CA ASP A 378 32.42 -7.71 -11.59
C ASP A 378 31.50 -8.25 -12.68
N ASP A 379 31.24 -9.55 -12.69
CA ASP A 379 30.34 -10.17 -13.66
C ASP A 379 28.87 -9.86 -13.35
N LEU A 380 28.48 -9.75 -12.07
CA LEU A 380 27.16 -9.25 -11.70
C LEU A 380 26.94 -7.84 -12.27
N ASN A 381 27.88 -6.92 -12.08
CA ASN A 381 27.79 -5.57 -12.60
C ASN A 381 27.84 -5.52 -14.13
N THR A 382 28.53 -6.45 -14.77
CA THR A 382 28.52 -6.62 -16.23
C THR A 382 27.14 -7.07 -16.72
N LEU A 383 26.53 -8.07 -16.08
CA LEU A 383 25.17 -8.52 -16.34
C LEU A 383 24.19 -7.35 -16.23
N LEU A 384 24.20 -6.62 -15.11
CA LEU A 384 23.27 -5.51 -14.86
C LEU A 384 23.40 -4.39 -15.91
N ARG A 385 24.64 -3.95 -16.18
CA ARG A 385 24.93 -2.83 -17.10
C ARG A 385 24.58 -3.13 -18.55
N HIS A 386 24.79 -4.36 -18.98
CA HIS A 386 24.54 -4.78 -20.36
C HIS A 386 23.13 -5.31 -20.55
N GLY A 387 22.59 -6.06 -19.59
CA GLY A 387 21.29 -6.69 -19.66
C GLY A 387 20.14 -5.70 -19.70
N LYS A 388 20.25 -4.53 -19.04
CA LYS A 388 19.22 -3.48 -19.10
C LYS A 388 18.94 -2.98 -20.52
N ARG A 389 19.91 -3.08 -21.43
CA ARG A 389 19.76 -2.70 -22.86
C ARG A 389 18.84 -3.65 -23.63
N TRP A 390 18.56 -4.82 -23.06
CA TRP A 390 17.70 -5.85 -23.60
C TRP A 390 16.33 -5.89 -22.88
N ASN A 391 15.91 -4.76 -22.29
CA ASN A 391 14.65 -4.58 -21.55
C ASN A 391 14.51 -5.54 -20.36
N SER A 392 15.58 -5.79 -19.60
CA SER A 392 15.51 -6.55 -18.36
C SER A 392 15.58 -5.63 -17.14
N ASP A 393 14.57 -5.76 -16.26
CA ASP A 393 14.60 -5.26 -14.89
C ASP A 393 15.19 -6.34 -13.98
N PHE A 394 16.06 -5.95 -13.05
CA PHE A 394 16.79 -6.89 -12.19
C PHE A 394 16.31 -6.86 -10.75
N ALA A 395 16.07 -8.05 -10.21
CA ALA A 395 15.82 -8.28 -8.80
C ALA A 395 16.86 -9.22 -8.19
N VAL A 396 17.19 -9.03 -6.92
CA VAL A 396 17.93 -10.03 -6.14
C VAL A 396 17.06 -10.61 -5.04
N HIS A 397 17.24 -11.90 -4.80
CA HIS A 397 16.60 -12.61 -3.69
C HIS A 397 17.35 -12.33 -2.38
N VAL A 398 16.66 -11.80 -1.38
CA VAL A 398 17.17 -11.49 -0.05
C VAL A 398 16.27 -12.06 1.03
N ASN A 399 16.82 -12.29 2.21
CA ASN A 399 16.08 -12.80 3.37
C ASN A 399 16.39 -11.91 4.58
N THR A 400 15.34 -11.39 5.21
CA THR A 400 15.43 -10.53 6.41
C THR A 400 14.86 -11.23 7.65
N THR A 401 14.61 -12.53 7.55
CA THR A 401 13.92 -13.36 8.54
C THR A 401 14.88 -14.29 9.26
N GLU A 402 15.87 -14.84 8.56
CA GLU A 402 16.82 -15.79 9.11
C GLU A 402 18.25 -15.53 8.62
N SER A 403 19.22 -16.03 9.38
CA SER A 403 20.65 -15.91 9.06
C SER A 403 21.39 -17.21 9.30
N TYR A 404 22.41 -17.47 8.50
CA TYR A 404 23.27 -18.65 8.59
C TYR A 404 24.65 -18.29 9.18
N PRO A 405 25.32 -19.21 9.90
CA PRO A 405 26.66 -18.96 10.47
C PRO A 405 27.74 -18.55 9.45
N VAL A 406 27.57 -18.88 8.17
CA VAL A 406 28.48 -18.48 7.09
C VAL A 406 28.41 -16.98 6.76
N ALA A 407 27.35 -16.28 7.17
CA ALA A 407 27.22 -14.84 6.93
C ALA A 407 28.17 -14.01 7.81
N HIS A 408 28.79 -12.99 7.25
CA HIS A 408 29.60 -12.00 7.96
C HIS A 408 28.80 -11.25 9.02
N ALA A 409 27.52 -10.98 8.76
CA ALA A 409 26.63 -10.32 9.72
C ALA A 409 26.18 -11.26 10.86
N PHE A 410 26.41 -12.58 10.76
CA PHE A 410 25.93 -13.53 11.76
C PHE A 410 26.55 -13.26 13.13
N SER A 411 25.70 -13.10 14.13
CA SER A 411 26.13 -12.92 15.51
C SER A 411 24.98 -13.24 16.46
N GLU A 412 25.31 -13.60 17.69
CA GLU A 412 24.35 -13.76 18.79
C GLU A 412 23.60 -12.46 19.13
N THR A 413 24.01 -11.32 18.56
CA THR A 413 23.28 -10.04 18.68
C THR A 413 22.24 -9.87 17.57
N LEU A 414 22.47 -10.47 16.39
CA LEU A 414 21.55 -10.42 15.26
C LEU A 414 20.46 -11.50 15.38
N VAL A 415 20.83 -12.69 15.86
CA VAL A 415 19.94 -13.86 15.89
C VAL A 415 19.69 -14.40 17.29
N ASP A 416 18.56 -15.10 17.45
CA ASP A 416 18.35 -16.01 18.58
C ASP A 416 18.86 -17.41 18.20
N LYS A 417 19.97 -17.84 18.81
CA LYS A 417 20.57 -19.17 18.58
C LYS A 417 19.68 -20.35 19.01
N ASN A 418 18.64 -20.11 19.81
CA ASN A 418 17.71 -21.15 20.24
C ASN A 418 16.49 -21.23 19.31
N ASP A 419 16.27 -20.22 18.48
CA ASP A 419 15.19 -20.17 17.50
C ASP A 419 15.69 -20.64 16.12
N ARG A 420 15.87 -21.96 16.00
CA ARG A 420 16.26 -22.62 14.76
C ARG A 420 15.17 -22.46 13.70
N GLN A 421 15.58 -22.03 12.52
CA GLN A 421 14.71 -21.87 11.35
C GLN A 421 15.00 -22.97 10.32
N TRP A 422 15.09 -22.63 9.03
CA TRP A 422 15.31 -23.60 7.95
C TRP A 422 16.68 -24.28 8.05
N ASP A 423 16.73 -25.59 7.81
CA ASP A 423 17.94 -26.41 7.77
C ASP A 423 17.99 -27.17 6.45
N TRP A 424 18.94 -26.81 5.58
CA TRP A 424 19.09 -27.41 4.26
C TRP A 424 20.56 -27.61 3.86
N LEU A 425 21.30 -26.52 3.63
CA LEU A 425 22.76 -26.57 3.51
C LEU A 425 23.41 -26.44 4.88
N ASP A 426 22.97 -25.43 5.61
CA ASP A 426 23.31 -25.15 7.00
C ASP A 426 22.02 -24.82 7.78
N GLN A 427 22.06 -24.97 9.10
CA GLN A 427 21.02 -24.50 9.99
C GLN A 427 21.01 -22.96 10.07
N SER A 428 19.88 -22.34 9.77
CA SER A 428 19.65 -20.91 10.01
C SER A 428 18.98 -20.62 11.35
N TYR A 429 19.03 -19.36 11.77
CA TYR A 429 18.49 -18.87 13.04
C TYR A 429 17.70 -17.58 12.83
N ARG A 430 16.65 -17.36 13.64
CA ARG A 430 15.75 -16.21 13.54
C ARG A 430 16.49 -14.90 13.78
N ILE A 431 16.36 -13.94 12.85
CA ILE A 431 16.82 -12.56 13.03
C ILE A 431 15.87 -11.80 13.96
N ASP A 432 16.42 -11.05 14.93
CA ASP A 432 15.66 -10.03 15.67
C ASP A 432 15.44 -8.79 14.79
N ALA A 433 14.36 -8.81 14.02
CA ALA A 433 14.02 -7.75 13.08
C ALA A 433 13.86 -6.38 13.76
N ARG A 434 13.29 -6.33 14.98
CA ARG A 434 13.09 -5.07 15.69
C ARG A 434 14.44 -4.45 16.05
N ARG A 435 15.34 -5.23 16.63
CA ARG A 435 16.68 -4.76 16.99
C ARG A 435 17.46 -4.32 15.76
N ASP A 436 17.42 -5.11 14.69
CA ASP A 436 18.15 -4.85 13.44
C ASP A 436 17.68 -3.57 12.73
N LEU A 437 16.38 -3.27 12.80
CA LEU A 437 15.80 -1.99 12.36
C LEU A 437 16.25 -0.82 13.24
N LEU A 438 16.17 -0.96 14.57
CA LEU A 438 16.48 0.12 15.52
C LEU A 438 17.97 0.46 15.55
N SER A 439 18.87 -0.51 15.34
CA SER A 439 20.32 -0.26 15.24
C SER A 439 20.74 0.35 13.90
N GLY A 440 19.86 0.27 12.89
CA GLY A 440 20.15 0.66 11.51
C GLY A 440 21.11 -0.29 10.78
N ASP A 441 21.40 -1.46 11.34
CA ASP A 441 22.29 -2.46 10.71
C ASP A 441 21.69 -2.95 9.38
N ILE A 442 20.39 -3.29 9.36
CA ILE A 442 19.70 -3.69 8.13
C ILE A 442 19.77 -2.63 7.04
N ALA A 443 19.62 -1.36 7.41
CA ALA A 443 19.70 -0.24 6.48
C ALA A 443 21.11 -0.12 5.87
N ARG A 444 22.16 -0.31 6.69
CA ARG A 444 23.56 -0.31 6.22
C ARG A 444 23.84 -1.45 5.25
N ARG A 445 23.36 -2.67 5.54
CA ARG A 445 23.56 -3.83 4.65
C ARG A 445 22.89 -3.63 3.29
N PHE A 446 21.68 -3.06 3.24
CA PHE A 446 21.01 -2.75 1.96
C PHE A 446 21.66 -1.58 1.23
N TRP A 447 22.15 -0.58 1.96
CA TRP A 447 22.90 0.53 1.36
C TRP A 447 24.20 0.05 0.73
N GLN A 448 24.91 -0.88 1.39
CA GLN A 448 26.12 -1.48 0.85
C GLN A 448 25.86 -2.17 -0.50
N LEU A 449 24.79 -2.99 -0.60
CA LEU A 449 24.39 -3.59 -1.88
C LEU A 449 24.16 -2.52 -2.96
N ARG A 450 23.48 -1.43 -2.60
CA ARG A 450 23.16 -0.34 -3.54
C ARG A 450 24.41 0.36 -4.08
N GLU A 451 25.40 0.61 -3.22
CA GLU A 451 26.64 1.28 -3.58
C GLU A 451 27.57 0.41 -4.42
N GLU A 452 27.57 -0.90 -4.18
CA GLU A 452 28.48 -1.84 -4.83
C GLU A 452 27.98 -2.31 -6.21
N THR A 453 26.66 -2.26 -6.46
CA THR A 453 26.05 -2.78 -7.69
C THR A 453 25.71 -1.69 -8.72
N ASP A 454 25.64 -2.05 -10.01
CA ASP A 454 25.18 -1.15 -11.07
C ASP A 454 23.74 -0.70 -10.75
N PRO A 455 23.38 0.59 -10.94
CA PRO A 455 22.05 1.11 -10.59
C PRO A 455 20.87 0.44 -11.30
N ALA A 456 21.12 -0.42 -12.30
CA ALA A 456 20.10 -1.25 -12.92
C ALA A 456 19.55 -2.35 -11.99
N LEU A 457 20.25 -2.68 -10.90
CA LEU A 457 19.68 -3.44 -9.79
C LEU A 457 18.92 -2.48 -8.89
N ASP A 458 17.60 -2.43 -9.05
CA ASP A 458 16.72 -1.57 -8.26
C ASP A 458 15.54 -2.30 -7.61
N ILE A 459 15.44 -3.62 -7.75
CA ILE A 459 14.36 -4.43 -7.17
C ILE A 459 14.90 -5.44 -6.14
N LEU A 460 14.18 -5.58 -5.03
CA LEU A 460 14.42 -6.61 -4.02
C LEU A 460 13.26 -7.61 -3.99
N TYR A 461 13.60 -8.90 -3.95
CA TYR A 461 12.67 -9.98 -3.63
C TYR A 461 12.92 -10.43 -2.20
N LEU A 462 12.01 -10.06 -1.29
CA LEU A 462 12.07 -10.43 0.11
C LEU A 462 11.42 -11.80 0.31
N ASP A 463 12.25 -12.79 0.55
CA ASP A 463 11.85 -14.17 0.83
C ASP A 463 11.48 -14.36 2.29
N VAL A 464 10.52 -15.26 2.56
CA VAL A 464 10.05 -15.65 3.89
C VAL A 464 9.84 -14.47 4.84
N PHE A 465 9.34 -13.36 4.32
CA PHE A 465 9.10 -12.16 5.11
C PHE A 465 7.92 -12.35 6.06
N ARG A 466 8.20 -12.41 7.37
CA ARG A 466 7.21 -12.73 8.42
C ARG A 466 6.79 -11.55 9.29
N GLU A 467 7.40 -10.37 9.08
CA GLU A 467 7.12 -9.20 9.90
C GLU A 467 5.84 -8.47 9.45
N SER A 468 5.23 -7.75 10.38
CA SER A 468 4.04 -6.92 10.14
C SER A 468 4.10 -5.64 10.99
N GLY A 469 3.11 -4.77 10.85
CA GLY A 469 3.02 -3.52 11.60
C GLY A 469 4.24 -2.63 11.38
N TRP A 470 4.74 -2.02 12.46
CA TRP A 470 5.84 -1.06 12.36
C TRP A 470 7.11 -1.68 11.77
N ASN A 471 7.46 -2.92 12.10
CA ASN A 471 8.67 -3.56 11.57
C ASN A 471 8.63 -3.61 10.03
N SER A 472 7.48 -4.00 9.48
CA SER A 472 7.26 -4.06 8.04
C SER A 472 7.27 -2.68 7.39
N ASP A 473 6.55 -1.71 7.96
CA ASP A 473 6.48 -0.37 7.38
C ASP A 473 7.80 0.40 7.50
N ALA A 474 8.55 0.21 8.59
CA ALA A 474 9.88 0.80 8.77
C ALA A 474 10.87 0.26 7.74
N LEU A 475 10.89 -1.06 7.52
CA LEU A 475 11.72 -1.64 6.48
C LEU A 475 11.36 -1.09 5.10
N GLN A 476 10.08 -1.05 4.74
CA GLN A 476 9.62 -0.50 3.46
C GLN A 476 10.06 0.96 3.29
N ARG A 477 9.95 1.81 4.33
CA ARG A 477 10.44 3.20 4.28
C ARG A 477 11.95 3.29 4.06
N ILE A 478 12.74 2.47 4.76
CA ILE A 478 14.20 2.41 4.61
C ILE A 478 14.55 2.02 3.17
N LEU A 479 13.93 0.96 2.66
CA LEU A 479 14.19 0.47 1.31
C LEU A 479 13.80 1.50 0.24
N HIS A 480 12.64 2.12 0.36
CA HIS A 480 12.21 3.18 -0.55
C HIS A 480 13.13 4.40 -0.51
N ALA A 481 13.61 4.81 0.68
CA ALA A 481 14.55 5.92 0.81
C ALA A 481 15.89 5.66 0.12
N GLN A 482 16.27 4.39 -0.04
CA GLN A 482 17.44 3.96 -0.80
C GLN A 482 17.13 3.72 -2.29
N GLY A 483 15.88 3.91 -2.72
CA GLY A 483 15.44 3.78 -4.10
C GLY A 483 15.17 2.34 -4.55
N TRP A 484 14.90 1.43 -3.61
CA TRP A 484 14.51 0.05 -3.92
C TRP A 484 13.01 -0.06 -4.24
N LYS A 485 12.69 -0.83 -5.27
CA LYS A 485 11.36 -1.40 -5.53
C LYS A 485 11.26 -2.73 -4.80
N ILE A 486 10.05 -3.09 -4.37
CA ILE A 486 9.83 -4.23 -3.47
C ILE A 486 8.95 -5.28 -4.14
N THR A 487 9.35 -6.53 -3.99
CA THR A 487 8.59 -7.74 -4.32
C THR A 487 8.72 -8.73 -3.15
N SER A 488 7.82 -9.69 -3.07
CA SER A 488 7.69 -10.56 -1.89
C SER A 488 7.47 -12.01 -2.29
N GLU A 489 7.78 -12.94 -1.40
CA GLU A 489 7.37 -14.32 -1.55
C GLU A 489 5.83 -14.45 -1.55
N TRP A 490 5.20 -14.01 -0.46
CA TRP A 490 3.78 -14.22 -0.20
C TRP A 490 2.91 -13.07 -0.72
N GLY A 491 1.69 -13.39 -1.14
CA GLY A 491 0.72 -12.40 -1.65
C GLY A 491 0.32 -11.34 -0.61
N HIS A 492 0.34 -11.70 0.68
CA HIS A 492 0.06 -10.77 1.78
C HIS A 492 1.27 -9.93 2.22
N GLY A 493 2.48 -10.33 1.82
CA GLY A 493 3.71 -9.71 2.29
C GLY A 493 3.88 -8.30 1.74
N LEU A 494 4.20 -7.35 2.65
CA LEU A 494 4.55 -5.97 2.30
C LEU A 494 3.47 -5.30 1.41
N GLU A 495 2.19 -5.54 1.70
CA GLU A 495 1.08 -5.26 0.78
C GLU A 495 1.14 -3.88 0.16
N ARG A 496 1.43 -2.82 0.93
CA ARG A 496 1.45 -1.44 0.40
C ARG A 496 2.55 -1.20 -0.64
N SER A 497 3.62 -1.98 -0.63
CA SER A 497 4.82 -1.76 -1.47
C SER A 497 5.08 -2.87 -2.49
N SER A 498 4.64 -4.10 -2.25
CA SER A 498 4.96 -5.23 -3.10
C SER A 498 4.32 -5.12 -4.49
N LEU A 499 5.17 -5.18 -5.53
CA LEU A 499 4.78 -5.17 -6.94
C LEU A 499 4.48 -6.56 -7.49
N TRP A 500 5.09 -7.60 -6.91
CA TRP A 500 5.03 -8.96 -7.42
C TRP A 500 5.14 -9.94 -6.26
N SER A 501 4.35 -11.00 -6.30
CA SER A 501 4.43 -12.11 -5.37
C SER A 501 4.76 -13.41 -6.08
N HIS A 502 5.75 -14.13 -5.55
CA HIS A 502 6.13 -15.44 -6.07
C HIS A 502 4.98 -16.44 -6.00
N TRP A 503 4.36 -16.59 -4.82
CA TRP A 503 3.25 -17.52 -4.62
C TRP A 503 1.97 -17.13 -5.36
N ALA A 504 1.80 -15.85 -5.71
CA ALA A 504 0.69 -15.41 -6.55
C ALA A 504 0.90 -15.75 -8.04
N THR A 505 2.16 -15.82 -8.50
CA THR A 505 2.50 -15.98 -9.91
C THR A 505 3.02 -17.38 -10.26
N GLU A 506 3.42 -18.19 -9.29
CA GLU A 506 3.59 -19.64 -9.41
C GLU A 506 2.34 -20.31 -8.81
N THR A 507 1.26 -20.34 -9.59
CA THR A 507 -0.10 -20.64 -9.11
C THR A 507 -0.30 -22.06 -8.58
N ASP A 508 0.62 -22.98 -8.88
CA ASP A 508 0.68 -24.35 -8.37
C ASP A 508 1.51 -24.48 -7.09
N TYR A 509 2.17 -23.41 -6.64
CA TYR A 509 2.98 -23.39 -5.43
C TYR A 509 2.12 -23.29 -4.17
N GLY A 510 2.37 -24.17 -3.20
CA GLY A 510 1.70 -24.16 -1.91
C GLY A 510 0.25 -24.66 -1.86
N PRO A 511 -0.38 -24.70 -0.67
CA PRO A 511 -1.78 -25.05 -0.51
C PRO A 511 -2.72 -23.96 -1.04
N ASP A 512 -3.96 -24.35 -1.34
CA ASP A 512 -5.03 -23.42 -1.72
C ASP A 512 -5.31 -22.34 -0.68
N THR A 513 -4.87 -22.53 0.57
CA THR A 513 -5.00 -21.55 1.65
C THR A 513 -4.00 -20.39 1.58
N SER A 514 -3.06 -20.43 0.62
CA SER A 514 -1.97 -19.46 0.51
C SER A 514 -1.65 -19.09 -0.94
N ARG A 515 -2.67 -18.71 -1.73
CA ARG A 515 -2.48 -18.18 -3.09
C ARG A 515 -2.16 -16.68 -3.05
N GLY A 516 -2.43 -15.95 -4.13
CA GLY A 516 -2.42 -14.49 -4.14
C GLY A 516 -3.62 -13.86 -3.42
N ILE A 517 -3.67 -12.52 -3.37
CA ILE A 517 -4.75 -11.75 -2.76
C ILE A 517 -6.08 -12.03 -3.47
N ASN A 518 -7.03 -12.55 -2.71
CA ASN A 518 -8.39 -12.88 -3.11
C ASN A 518 -9.36 -11.81 -2.58
N SER A 519 -9.38 -10.66 -3.25
CA SER A 519 -10.32 -9.55 -3.03
C SER A 519 -10.65 -8.88 -4.37
N ARG A 520 -11.93 -8.67 -4.64
CA ARG A 520 -12.37 -7.94 -5.83
C ARG A 520 -12.08 -6.44 -5.69
N LEU A 521 -12.30 -5.86 -4.52
CA LEU A 521 -11.99 -4.45 -4.27
C LEU A 521 -10.49 -4.15 -4.44
N ILE A 522 -9.61 -4.94 -3.83
CA ILE A 522 -8.15 -4.71 -3.90
C ILE A 522 -7.66 -4.93 -5.33
N ARG A 523 -8.12 -5.99 -6.01
CA ARG A 523 -7.78 -6.20 -7.41
C ARG A 523 -8.31 -5.08 -8.31
N PHE A 524 -9.55 -4.63 -8.12
CA PHE A 524 -10.12 -3.53 -8.89
C PHE A 524 -9.25 -2.27 -8.81
N ILE A 525 -8.84 -1.85 -7.60
CA ILE A 525 -8.06 -0.61 -7.45
C ILE A 525 -6.59 -0.78 -7.89
N ARG A 526 -6.00 -1.98 -7.75
CA ARG A 526 -4.55 -2.22 -7.93
C ARG A 526 -4.14 -3.16 -9.07
N HIS A 527 -5.05 -3.65 -9.91
CA HIS A 527 -4.72 -4.65 -10.95
C HIS A 527 -3.51 -4.26 -11.80
N HIS A 528 -3.51 -3.03 -12.31
CA HIS A 528 -2.43 -2.46 -13.14
C HIS A 528 -1.10 -2.26 -12.40
N GLN A 529 -1.09 -2.28 -11.07
CA GLN A 529 0.08 -1.93 -10.24
C GLN A 529 0.88 -3.16 -9.80
N LYS A 530 0.26 -4.36 -9.78
CA LYS A 530 0.78 -5.50 -9.03
C LYS A 530 0.45 -6.86 -9.63
N ASP A 531 1.37 -7.81 -9.53
CA ASP A 531 1.13 -9.24 -9.74
C ASP A 531 1.13 -9.99 -8.41
N VAL A 532 0.09 -9.75 -7.61
CA VAL A 532 -0.05 -10.34 -6.26
C VAL A 532 -1.39 -11.03 -6.05
N PHE A 533 -2.22 -11.11 -7.08
CA PHE A 533 -3.63 -11.53 -6.97
C PHE A 533 -3.80 -13.04 -7.16
N ALA A 534 -4.85 -13.58 -6.56
CA ALA A 534 -5.25 -14.97 -6.80
C ALA A 534 -5.66 -15.18 -8.26
N ASP A 535 -5.29 -16.34 -8.81
CA ASP A 535 -5.72 -16.80 -10.13
C ASP A 535 -7.17 -17.31 -10.09
N LYS A 536 -8.10 -16.38 -9.84
CA LYS A 536 -9.53 -16.65 -9.63
C LYS A 536 -10.44 -15.98 -10.66
N TRP A 537 -9.98 -14.91 -11.31
CA TRP A 537 -10.79 -14.09 -12.21
C TRP A 537 -10.32 -14.25 -13.66
N PRO A 538 -10.92 -15.18 -14.44
CA PRO A 538 -10.41 -15.55 -15.76
C PRO A 538 -10.39 -14.38 -16.75
N LEU A 539 -11.30 -13.42 -16.60
CA LEU A 539 -11.38 -12.25 -17.49
C LEU A 539 -10.16 -11.33 -17.43
N LEU A 540 -9.47 -11.30 -16.30
CA LEU A 540 -8.31 -10.45 -16.08
C LEU A 540 -6.98 -11.20 -16.27
N GLY A 541 -7.02 -12.53 -16.44
CA GLY A 541 -5.83 -13.39 -16.49
C GLY A 541 -4.96 -13.33 -15.22
N THR A 542 -3.84 -14.03 -15.21
CA THR A 542 -2.80 -13.92 -14.19
C THR A 542 -1.46 -14.12 -14.88
N ALA A 543 -0.56 -13.14 -14.83
CA ALA A 543 0.79 -13.33 -15.32
C ALA A 543 1.54 -14.32 -14.40
N LYS A 544 2.14 -15.34 -15.00
CA LYS A 544 2.78 -16.44 -14.26
C LYS A 544 4.29 -16.38 -14.35
N LEU A 545 4.95 -16.80 -13.29
CA LEU A 545 6.40 -17.04 -13.30
C LEU A 545 6.71 -18.12 -14.34
N GLY A 546 7.52 -17.76 -15.34
CA GLY A 546 8.08 -18.71 -16.30
C GLY A 546 9.57 -18.83 -16.04
N THR A 547 10.11 -20.03 -15.83
CA THR A 547 11.57 -20.20 -15.73
C THR A 547 12.02 -21.47 -16.44
N PHE A 548 13.20 -21.39 -17.03
CA PHE A 548 13.94 -22.51 -17.63
C PHE A 548 15.38 -22.55 -17.10
N GLU A 549 15.67 -21.77 -16.05
CA GLU A 549 17.02 -21.54 -15.54
C GLU A 549 17.22 -22.23 -14.17
N GLY A 550 16.56 -23.37 -13.98
CA GLY A 550 16.85 -24.33 -12.90
C GLY A 550 16.02 -24.21 -11.62
N TRP A 551 15.25 -23.13 -11.42
CA TRP A 551 14.35 -23.02 -10.26
C TRP A 551 13.37 -24.19 -10.21
N ARG A 552 13.32 -24.92 -9.08
CA ARG A 552 12.53 -26.16 -8.91
C ARG A 552 12.80 -27.22 -9.99
N GLY A 553 13.98 -27.20 -10.60
CA GLY A 553 14.35 -28.10 -11.71
C GLY A 553 13.74 -27.74 -13.06
N LYS A 554 13.02 -26.61 -13.17
CA LYS A 554 12.41 -26.16 -14.44
C LYS A 554 13.50 -25.70 -15.41
N THR A 555 13.62 -26.43 -16.53
CA THR A 555 14.65 -26.21 -17.56
C THR A 555 14.11 -26.19 -19.00
N ASP A 556 12.79 -26.33 -19.16
CA ASP A 556 12.15 -26.41 -20.48
C ASP A 556 11.86 -25.03 -21.06
N TRP A 557 12.68 -24.63 -22.03
CA TRP A 557 12.50 -23.42 -22.82
C TRP A 557 11.18 -23.35 -23.58
N THR A 558 10.67 -24.48 -24.11
CA THR A 558 9.46 -24.50 -24.94
C THR A 558 8.24 -24.20 -24.09
N SER A 559 8.15 -24.83 -22.92
CA SER A 559 7.08 -24.56 -21.95
C SER A 559 7.11 -23.10 -21.49
N PHE A 560 8.31 -22.60 -21.12
CA PHE A 560 8.53 -21.20 -20.77
C PHE A 560 8.04 -20.25 -21.87
N HIS A 561 8.52 -20.42 -23.10
CA HIS A 561 8.19 -19.54 -24.22
C HIS A 561 6.68 -19.55 -24.54
N ARG A 562 6.04 -20.72 -24.54
CA ARG A 562 4.59 -20.83 -24.76
C ARG A 562 3.79 -20.04 -23.74
N GLN A 563 4.13 -20.18 -22.45
CA GLN A 563 3.43 -19.51 -21.35
C GLN A 563 3.41 -17.98 -21.50
N LEU A 564 4.52 -17.40 -21.99
CA LEU A 564 4.61 -15.94 -22.19
C LEU A 564 3.51 -15.41 -23.11
N TRP A 565 3.25 -16.13 -24.21
CA TRP A 565 2.27 -15.71 -25.22
C TRP A 565 0.84 -16.10 -24.85
N THR A 566 0.64 -17.25 -24.20
CA THR A 566 -0.70 -17.76 -23.91
C THR A 566 -1.31 -17.21 -22.62
N GLU A 567 -0.47 -16.78 -21.67
CA GLU A 567 -0.92 -16.41 -20.32
C GLU A 567 -0.42 -15.02 -19.93
N ASN A 568 0.88 -14.75 -20.04
CA ASN A 568 1.44 -13.51 -19.49
C ASN A 568 1.09 -12.28 -20.33
N LEU A 569 1.32 -12.31 -21.65
CA LEU A 569 1.05 -11.16 -22.51
C LEU A 569 -0.42 -10.73 -22.46
N PRO A 570 -1.42 -11.63 -22.56
CA PRO A 570 -2.82 -11.25 -22.38
C PRO A 570 -3.11 -10.64 -21.00
N ALA A 571 -2.57 -11.22 -19.92
CA ALA A 571 -2.79 -10.72 -18.57
C ALA A 571 -2.13 -9.35 -18.32
N LYS A 572 -1.06 -9.02 -19.05
CA LYS A 572 -0.34 -7.74 -18.96
C LYS A 572 -0.88 -6.65 -19.87
N TYR A 573 -1.60 -7.05 -20.91
CA TYR A 573 -2.32 -6.13 -21.79
C TYR A 573 -3.54 -5.52 -21.10
N LEU A 574 -4.19 -6.30 -20.21
CA LEU A 574 -5.31 -5.89 -19.36
C LEU A 574 -4.82 -5.13 -18.12
#